data_AF-A0A3S5A635-F1
#
_entry.id   AF-A0A3S5A635-F1
#
_cell.length_a   1.000
_cell.length_b   1.000
_cell.length_c   1.000
_cell.angle_alpha   90.00
_cell.angle_beta   90.00
_cell.angle_gamma   90.00
#
_symmetry.space_group_name_H-M   'P 1'
#
loop_
_entity.id
_entity.type
_entity.pdbx_description
1 polymer ?
#
loop_
_entity_poly.entity_id
_entity_poly.type
_entity_poly.pdbx_seq_one_letter_code
_entity_poly.pdbx_strand_id
1 'polypeptide(L)' 'MGTRRRVVMIAFVGGVTHAEISAIRTLAILEAGNLEFIIATTGILTYRDVWNSFSEPISPSKIIPF' A
#
# COMPACT_ATOMS: atom_id res chain seq x y z
N MET A 1 8.57 32.56 -12.15
CA MET A 1 9.47 31.40 -11.93
C MET A 1 8.60 30.28 -11.38
N GLY A 2 8.13 29.36 -12.23
CA GLY A 2 7.20 28.31 -11.80
C GLY A 2 7.94 27.30 -10.94
N THR A 3 7.60 27.21 -9.65
CA THR A 3 8.13 26.18 -8.76
C THR A 3 7.71 24.81 -9.29
N ARG A 4 8.68 24.06 -9.82
CA ARG A 4 8.45 22.72 -10.37
C ARG A 4 8.15 21.77 -9.21
N ARG A 5 6.88 21.53 -8.94
CA ARG A 5 6.41 20.55 -7.96
C ARG A 5 6.93 19.17 -8.35
N ARG A 6 7.64 18.50 -7.45
CA ARG A 6 8.16 17.15 -7.67
C ARG A 6 7.04 16.16 -7.35
N VAL A 7 6.84 15.16 -8.21
CA VAL A 7 5.85 14.11 -8.00
C VAL A 7 6.58 12.80 -7.73
N VAL A 8 6.20 12.10 -6.66
CA VAL A 8 6.75 10.80 -6.27
C VAL A 8 5.59 9.81 -6.16
N MET A 9 5.69 8.72 -6.93
CA MET A 9 4.75 7.61 -6.82
C MET A 9 5.34 6.51 -5.95
N ILE A 10 4.56 6.03 -4.99
CA ILE A 10 4.91 4.92 -4.10
C ILE A 10 3.94 3.77 -4.38
N ALA A 11 4.47 2.63 -4.83
CA ALA A 11 3.70 1.44 -5.11
C ALA A 11 3.85 0.42 -3.98
N PHE A 12 2.75 0.09 -3.31
CA PHE A 12 2.66 -0.96 -2.30
C PHE A 12 2.12 -2.24 -2.94
N VAL A 13 2.93 -3.29 -2.98
CA VAL A 13 2.55 -4.63 -3.45
C VAL A 13 2.22 -5.50 -2.25
N GLY A 14 1.01 -6.07 -2.21
CA GLY A 14 0.49 -6.81 -1.07
C GLY A 14 -0.44 -5.98 -0.18
N GLY A 15 -0.51 -4.67 -0.41
CA GLY A 15 -1.43 -3.75 0.24
C GLY A 15 -0.72 -2.71 1.09
N VAL A 16 -1.47 -1.70 1.55
CA VAL A 16 -0.97 -0.59 2.36
C VAL A 16 -1.85 -0.39 3.58
N THR A 17 -1.25 -0.07 4.72
CA THR A 17 -1.97 0.20 5.97
C THR A 17 -2.32 1.68 6.12
N HIS A 18 -3.30 1.98 6.97
CA HIS A 18 -3.62 3.36 7.34
C HIS A 18 -2.46 4.09 8.02
N ALA A 19 -1.60 3.37 8.75
CA ALA A 19 -0.43 3.95 9.39
C ALA A 19 0.59 4.44 8.35
N GLU A 20 0.86 3.64 7.32
CA GLU A 20 1.78 4.01 6.23
C GLU A 20 1.24 5.19 5.40
N ILE A 21 -0.07 5.17 5.06
CA ILE A 21 -0.72 6.30 4.39
C ILE A 21 -0.57 7.58 5.23
N SER A 22 -0.73 7.48 6.55
CA SER A 22 -0.63 8.62 7.45
C SER A 22 0.81 9.15 7.53
N ALA A 23 1.80 8.26 7.58
CA ALA A 23 3.21 8.64 7.53
C ALA A 23 3.55 9.40 6.24
N ILE A 24 3.07 8.93 5.09
CA ILE A 24 3.28 9.63 3.80
C ILE A 24 2.60 11.00 3.81
N ARG A 25 1.38 11.10 4.37
CA ARG A 25 0.70 12.41 4.53
C ARG A 25 1.49 13.36 5.42
N THR A 26 2.08 12.87 6.50
CA THR A 26 2.95 13.67 7.36
C THR A 26 4.16 14.17 6.58
N LEU A 27 4.81 13.33 5.78
CA LEU A 27 5.92 13.75 4.91
C LEU A 27 5.49 14.80 3.89
N ALA A 28 4.30 14.66 3.29
CA ALA A 28 3.76 15.63 2.35
C ALA A 28 3.56 17.03 2.97
N ILE A 29 3.15 17.08 4.24
CA ILE A 29 2.98 18.33 4.99
C ILE A 29 4.35 18.96 5.31
N LEU A 30 5.33 18.15 5.72
CA LEU A 30 6.68 18.62 6.05
C LEU A 30 7.40 19.24 4.85
N GLU A 31 7.13 18.76 3.64
CA GLU A 31 7.69 19.30 2.38
C GLU A 31 6.99 20.58 1.88
N ALA A 32 6.05 21.14 2.65
CA ALA A 32 5.36 22.42 2.37
C ALA A 32 4.77 22.51 0.94
N GLY A 33 4.32 21.39 0.38
CA GLY A 33 3.74 21.33 -0.96
C GLY A 33 4.72 21.37 -2.13
N ASN A 34 6.04 21.30 -1.89
CA ASN A 34 7.04 21.12 -2.94
C ASN A 34 7.06 19.69 -3.50
N LEU A 35 6.54 18.74 -2.73
CA LEU A 35 6.48 17.32 -3.06
C LEU A 35 5.03 16.83 -3.04
N GLU A 36 4.65 16.13 -4.10
CA GLU A 36 3.35 15.47 -4.22
C GLU A 36 3.55 13.96 -4.22
N PHE A 37 2.79 13.27 -3.38
CA PHE A 37 2.85 11.82 -3.28
C PHE A 37 1.61 11.19 -3.91
N ILE A 38 1.83 10.22 -4.80
CA ILE A 38 0.80 9.35 -5.35
C ILE A 38 1.01 7.96 -4.76
N ILE A 39 -0.01 7.44 -4.07
CA ILE A 39 0.03 6.08 -3.51
C ILE A 39 -0.72 5.15 -4.47
N ALA A 40 -0.01 4.18 -5.02
CA ALA A 40 -0.60 3.04 -5.72
C ALA A 40 -0.51 1.81 -4.82
N THR A 41 -1.58 1.03 -4.71
CA THR A 41 -1.60 -0.16 -3.85
C THR A 41 -2.48 -1.25 -4.44
N THR A 42 -2.19 -2.51 -4.13
CA THR A 42 -3.07 -3.64 -4.47
C THR A 42 -4.31 -3.72 -3.56
N GLY A 43 -4.28 -3.07 -2.39
CA GLY A 43 -5.39 -3.03 -1.44
C GLY A 43 -5.07 -2.21 -0.19
N ILE A 44 -6.08 -1.88 0.62
CA ILE A 44 -5.89 -1.28 1.94
C ILE A 44 -6.03 -2.39 2.98
N LEU A 45 -5.00 -2.57 3.80
CA LEU A 45 -4.93 -3.64 4.79
C LEU A 45 -5.37 -3.17 6.17
N THR A 46 -6.13 -4.03 6.84
CA THR A 46 -6.40 -3.99 8.27
C THR A 46 -5.82 -5.21 8.96
N TYR A 47 -5.83 -5.22 10.30
CA TYR A 47 -5.37 -6.39 11.06
C TYR A 47 -6.15 -7.67 10.69
N ARG A 48 -7.42 -7.54 10.31
CA ARG A 48 -8.28 -8.67 9.96
C ARG A 48 -7.85 -9.31 8.67
N ASP A 49 -7.50 -8.52 7.66
CA ASP A 49 -7.07 -9.03 6.36
C ASP A 49 -5.79 -9.85 6.51
N VAL A 50 -4.85 -9.34 7.31
CA VAL A 50 -3.61 -10.04 7.64
C VAL A 50 -3.89 -11.31 8.43
N TRP A 51 -4.70 -11.23 9.50
CA TRP A 51 -5.03 -12.40 10.32
C TRP A 51 -5.76 -13.50 9.54
N ASN A 52 -6.67 -13.10 8.65
CA ASN A 52 -7.39 -14.02 7.78
C ASN A 52 -6.46 -14.71 6.79
N SER A 53 -5.47 -14.00 6.22
CA SER A 53 -4.49 -14.62 5.33
C SER A 53 -3.66 -15.73 6.00
N PHE A 54 -3.42 -15.61 7.31
CA PHE A 54 -2.76 -16.69 8.09
C PHE A 54 -3.71 -17.83 8.45
N SER A 55 -5.02 -17.56 8.46
CA SER A 55 -6.06 -18.50 8.86
C SER A 55 -6.71 -19.18 7.65
N GLU A 56 -6.18 -18.99 6.44
CA GLU A 56 -6.73 -19.62 5.25
C GLU A 56 -6.64 -21.14 5.37
N PRO A 57 -7.77 -21.87 5.22
CA PRO A 57 -7.74 -23.32 5.29
C PRO A 57 -6.93 -23.86 4.12
N ILE A 58 -5.93 -24.69 4.42
CA ILE A 58 -5.13 -25.39 3.42
C ILE A 58 -6.03 -26.44 2.75
N SER A 59 -6.70 -26.05 1.67
CA SER A 59 -7.42 -26.98 0.81
C SER A 59 -6.40 -27.73 -0.06
N PRO A 60 -6.37 -29.07 -0.05
CA PRO A 60 -5.53 -29.81 -0.98
C PRO A 60 -5.95 -29.46 -2.41
N SER A 61 -5.02 -28.87 -3.16
CA SER A 61 -5.24 -28.60 -4.58
C SER A 61 -5.47 -29.95 -5.28
N LYS A 62 -6.48 -30.00 -6.15
CA LYS A 62 -6.79 -31.19 -6.94
C LYS A 62 -5.63 -31.40 -7.92
N ILE A 63 -4.65 -32.20 -7.52
CA ILE A 63 -3.56 -32.62 -8.39
C ILE A 63 -4.22 -33.37 -9.55
N ILE A 64 -3.97 -32.91 -10.77
CA ILE A 64 -4.52 -33.45 -12.00
C ILE A 64 -4.14 -34.94 -12.04
N PRO A 65 -5.12 -35.87 -12.06
CA PRO A 65 -4.79 -37.27 -12.24
C PRO A 65 -4.46 -37.44 -13.73
N PHE A 66 -3.22 -37.78 -14.02
CA PHE A 66 -2.91 -38.47 -15.28
C PHE A 66 -3.63 -39.83 -15.28
#